data_AF-A0A7X7GRG2-F1
#
_entry.id   AF-A0A7X7GRG2-F1
#
_cell.length_a   1.000
_cell.length_b   1.000
_cell.length_c   1.000
_cell.angle_alpha   90.00
_cell.angle_beta   90.00
_cell.angle_gamma   90.00
#
_symmetry.space_group_name_H-M   'P 1'
#
loop_
_entity.id
_entity.type
_entity.pdbx_description
1 polymer ?
#
loop_
_entity_poly.entity_id
_entity_poly.type
_entity_poly.pdbx_seq_one_letter_code
_entity_poly.pdbx_strand_id
1 'polypeptide(L)'
;MPARRSSRPFTLAPLLFSLTLGPLVLGVTACGGGSAAVQGKDGPATPEVLSVTVSGSEPRPVSPRFFGQNYWSWVKTWGDPVAKTLDAVRDMNLDVLRAGGANNETGAPEPFSFAEIDEFVAYAKAVGAAPLLQVSVINDHEGRPATPASAAAVVEYVNGTRGYGIELFSIGNEPDLYTEQGLAPSDYTPEHACATFAEYARAMRAVDPNIQLYGPELSWKYQPHNDWLTPFLRSCGDQVDVVAVHRYPFAADACTERAAYADAASFRRTIEQLRGILEATGHGDKPLAITEANITWDGEPAKTVHPASPGTFPAALWVADALGVGLEEQLHNLSFWSLSEGWTLGFFDGARPRPAAHVLRLFATRFGTEVLQVTGATAALSVYAGRHAPSAKTSLFLVNKSERPHDVTVELTELPRTAPVTLSVRPLSLTVAELPDDGGAPIVTTYDATMPAPQ
;
A
#
# COMPACT_ATOMS: atom_id res chain seq x y z
N MET A 1 44.36 -37.33 20.22
CA MET A 1 43.90 -37.08 18.83
C MET A 1 42.39 -37.26 18.77
N PRO A 2 41.60 -36.19 18.68
CA PRO A 2 40.15 -36.27 18.47
C PRO A 2 39.84 -36.17 16.97
N ALA A 3 38.93 -37.03 16.49
CA ALA A 3 38.47 -37.04 15.10
C ALA A 3 37.36 -35.99 14.90
N ARG A 4 37.55 -35.18 13.86
CA ARG A 4 36.73 -34.03 13.46
C ARG A 4 35.31 -34.46 13.05
N ARG A 5 34.29 -33.78 13.58
CA ARG A 5 32.96 -33.70 12.97
C ARG A 5 33.01 -32.67 11.85
N SER A 6 32.58 -33.03 10.64
CA SER A 6 32.41 -32.10 9.53
C SER A 6 30.99 -31.51 9.56
N SER A 7 30.95 -30.19 9.52
CA SER A 7 29.78 -29.36 9.26
C SER A 7 29.44 -29.40 7.77
N ARG A 8 28.18 -29.69 7.42
CA ARG A 8 27.61 -29.42 6.10
C ARG A 8 26.54 -28.34 6.24
N PRO A 9 26.47 -27.36 5.33
CA PRO A 9 25.47 -26.29 5.38
C PRO A 9 24.11 -26.81 4.89
N PHE A 10 23.05 -26.36 5.56
CA PHE A 10 21.67 -26.52 5.10
C PHE A 10 21.42 -25.55 3.94
N THR A 11 21.11 -26.08 2.76
CA THR A 11 20.52 -25.34 1.64
C THR A 11 19.06 -25.78 1.51
N LEU A 12 18.11 -24.88 1.76
CA LEU A 12 16.72 -25.07 1.34
C LEU A 12 16.65 -24.92 -0.19
N ALA A 13 16.13 -25.93 -0.86
CA ALA A 13 15.76 -25.89 -2.27
C ALA A 13 14.24 -25.65 -2.39
N PRO A 14 13.77 -24.82 -3.33
CA PRO A 14 12.34 -24.64 -3.57
C PRO A 14 11.77 -25.84 -4.33
N LEU A 15 10.66 -26.41 -3.84
CA LEU A 15 9.89 -27.43 -4.56
C LEU A 15 9.13 -26.78 -5.73
N LEU A 16 9.51 -27.15 -6.94
CA LEU A 16 8.75 -26.92 -8.19
C LEU A 16 7.67 -28.00 -8.33
N PHE A 17 6.40 -27.60 -8.45
CA PHE A 17 5.34 -28.48 -8.94
C PHE A 17 4.99 -28.11 -10.38
N SER A 18 5.37 -28.98 -11.33
CA SER A 18 4.92 -28.95 -12.71
C SER A 18 3.69 -29.85 -12.87
N LEU A 19 2.53 -29.26 -13.21
CA LEU A 19 1.37 -29.98 -13.70
C LEU A 19 1.39 -29.95 -15.24
N THR A 20 1.72 -31.08 -15.85
CA THR A 20 1.68 -31.28 -17.29
C THR A 20 0.25 -31.63 -17.74
N LEU A 21 -0.40 -30.76 -18.51
CA LEU A 21 -1.49 -31.14 -19.42
C LEU A 21 -0.99 -31.05 -20.87
N GLY A 22 -1.14 -32.17 -21.58
CA GLY A 22 -0.68 -32.35 -22.96
C GLY A 22 -1.49 -31.57 -24.01
N PRO A 23 -0.92 -31.31 -25.20
CA PRO A 23 -1.55 -30.47 -26.21
C PRO A 23 -2.61 -31.24 -27.02
N LEU A 24 -3.78 -30.64 -27.16
CA LEU A 24 -4.76 -31.02 -28.17
C LEU A 24 -4.47 -30.22 -29.44
N VAL A 25 -4.00 -30.91 -30.48
CA VAL A 25 -3.74 -30.35 -31.81
C VAL A 25 -5.08 -30.17 -32.54
N LEU A 26 -5.47 -28.92 -32.81
CA LEU A 26 -6.52 -28.58 -33.76
C LEU A 26 -5.88 -27.82 -34.92
N GLY A 27 -5.80 -28.49 -36.07
CA GLY A 27 -5.33 -27.91 -37.32
C GLY A 27 -6.30 -26.86 -37.82
N VAL A 28 -5.78 -25.68 -38.16
CA VAL A 28 -6.51 -24.66 -38.92
C VAL A 28 -5.76 -24.42 -40.22
N THR A 29 -6.48 -24.67 -41.30
CA THR A 29 -6.11 -24.47 -42.70
C THR A 29 -5.86 -23.00 -42.99
N ALA A 30 -4.70 -22.71 -43.58
CA ALA A 30 -4.38 -21.39 -44.12
C ALA A 30 -5.09 -21.18 -45.47
N CYS A 31 -5.88 -20.11 -45.56
CA CYS A 31 -6.26 -19.49 -46.83
C CYS A 31 -5.95 -17.99 -46.75
N GLY A 32 -5.23 -17.50 -47.76
CA GLY A 32 -4.73 -16.14 -47.84
C GLY A 32 -5.80 -15.09 -48.08
N GLY A 33 -5.46 -13.84 -47.74
CA GLY A 33 -6.25 -12.65 -48.01
C GLY A 33 -5.33 -11.43 -48.03
N GLY A 34 -5.53 -10.58 -49.05
CA GLY A 34 -4.64 -9.52 -49.49
C GLY A 34 -4.15 -8.53 -48.43
N SER A 35 -2.93 -8.04 -48.67
CA SER A 35 -2.40 -6.82 -48.09
C SER A 35 -3.28 -5.63 -48.50
N ALA A 36 -4.15 -5.19 -47.59
CA ALA A 36 -4.79 -3.90 -47.65
C ALA A 36 -4.01 -2.97 -46.71
N ALA A 37 -3.27 -2.03 -47.28
CA ALA A 37 -2.68 -0.95 -46.54
C ALA A 37 -3.79 -0.16 -45.82
N VAL A 38 -3.83 -0.26 -44.49
CA VAL A 38 -4.67 0.60 -43.66
C VAL A 38 -3.98 1.95 -43.57
N GLN A 39 -4.39 2.89 -44.43
CA GLN A 39 -4.23 4.30 -44.15
C GLN A 39 -5.20 4.67 -43.02
N GLY A 40 -4.70 4.61 -41.78
CA GLY A 40 -5.38 5.12 -40.60
C GLY A 40 -5.17 6.63 -40.48
N LYS A 41 -6.27 7.37 -40.37
CA LYS A 41 -6.31 8.82 -40.19
C LYS A 41 -5.85 9.20 -38.77
N ASP A 42 -4.58 9.51 -38.58
CA ASP A 42 -4.08 10.09 -37.33
C ASP A 42 -4.37 11.61 -37.30
N GLY A 43 -5.64 11.95 -37.11
CA GLY A 43 -5.99 13.22 -36.46
C GLY A 43 -5.97 13.02 -34.95
N PRO A 44 -5.62 14.03 -34.14
CA PRO A 44 -5.73 13.90 -32.69
C PRO A 44 -7.18 13.51 -32.33
N ALA A 45 -7.32 12.46 -31.50
CA ALA A 45 -8.64 11.99 -31.07
C ALA A 45 -9.43 13.13 -30.42
N THR A 46 -10.69 13.31 -30.82
CA THR A 46 -11.56 14.33 -30.24
C THR A 46 -11.74 14.05 -28.74
N PRO A 47 -11.54 15.05 -27.86
CA PRO A 47 -11.73 14.87 -26.43
C PRO A 47 -13.15 14.44 -26.07
N GLU A 48 -13.27 13.52 -25.12
CA GLU A 48 -14.55 13.21 -24.49
C GLU A 48 -14.88 14.33 -23.50
N VAL A 49 -16.10 14.86 -23.57
CA VAL A 49 -16.53 15.96 -22.70
C VAL A 49 -17.24 15.39 -21.49
N LEU A 50 -16.77 15.76 -20.29
CA LEU A 50 -17.36 15.34 -19.03
C LEU A 50 -17.70 16.57 -18.16
N SER A 51 -18.77 16.46 -17.38
CA SER A 51 -19.05 17.41 -16.30
C SER A 51 -19.01 16.68 -14.97
N VAL A 52 -18.26 17.23 -14.01
CA VAL A 52 -18.15 16.71 -12.65
C VAL A 52 -18.49 17.81 -11.65
N THR A 53 -19.08 17.45 -10.52
CA THR A 53 -19.35 18.38 -9.42
C THR A 53 -18.48 18.02 -8.23
N VAL A 54 -17.80 19.02 -7.68
CA VAL A 54 -17.01 18.92 -6.45
C VAL A 54 -17.70 19.76 -5.38
N SER A 55 -18.15 19.10 -4.32
CA SER A 55 -18.91 19.73 -3.25
C SER A 55 -18.07 19.91 -2.00
N GLY A 56 -18.13 21.12 -1.43
CA GLY A 56 -17.67 21.46 -0.09
C GLY A 56 -18.63 21.03 1.02
N SER A 57 -19.74 20.37 0.70
CA SER A 57 -20.66 19.77 1.67
C SER A 57 -19.95 18.67 2.47
N GLU A 58 -20.00 18.76 3.80
CA GLU A 58 -19.53 17.69 4.71
C GLU A 58 -18.10 17.20 4.41
N PRO A 59 -17.09 18.10 4.42
CA PRO A 59 -15.70 17.69 4.20
C PRO A 59 -15.28 16.69 5.28
N ARG A 60 -14.56 15.65 4.88
CA ARG A 60 -14.14 14.57 5.79
C ARG A 60 -12.64 14.68 6.07
N PRO A 61 -12.17 14.65 7.32
CA PRO A 61 -10.75 14.79 7.61
C PRO A 61 -9.95 13.61 7.01
N VAL A 62 -8.80 13.93 6.43
CA VAL A 62 -7.78 12.95 6.08
C VAL A 62 -7.07 12.53 7.37
N SER A 63 -6.88 11.23 7.56
CA SER A 63 -6.11 10.73 8.70
C SER A 63 -4.68 11.27 8.65
N PRO A 64 -4.10 11.75 9.77
CA PRO A 64 -2.69 12.16 9.84
C PRO A 64 -1.72 10.97 9.81
N ARG A 65 -2.22 9.77 9.52
CA ARG A 65 -1.49 8.51 9.37
C ARG A 65 -1.76 7.88 8.00
N PHE A 66 -2.40 8.59 7.07
CA PHE A 66 -2.91 8.01 5.83
C PHE A 66 -1.79 7.59 4.86
N PHE A 67 -0.89 8.50 4.52
CA PHE A 67 0.12 8.28 3.48
C PHE A 67 1.29 7.46 4.01
N GLY A 68 1.26 6.15 3.80
CA GLY A 68 2.25 5.23 4.33
C GLY A 68 3.13 4.54 3.29
N GLN A 69 4.30 4.07 3.73
CA GLN A 69 5.16 3.14 2.97
C GLN A 69 5.82 2.12 3.90
N ASN A 70 6.22 0.97 3.34
CA ASN A 70 6.99 -0.04 4.06
C ASN A 70 8.50 0.17 3.89
N TYR A 71 9.20 0.26 5.02
CA TYR A 71 10.65 0.18 5.16
C TYR A 71 11.08 -1.29 5.11
N TRP A 72 11.07 -1.85 3.89
CA TRP A 72 11.49 -3.23 3.63
C TRP A 72 12.93 -3.28 3.11
N SER A 73 13.51 -4.48 3.07
CA SER A 73 14.82 -4.75 2.44
C SER A 73 15.98 -3.95 3.08
N TRP A 74 15.92 -3.77 4.40
CA TRP A 74 16.98 -3.18 5.23
C TRP A 74 18.18 -4.11 5.46
N VAL A 75 17.98 -5.40 5.17
CA VAL A 75 18.94 -6.49 5.38
C VAL A 75 20.26 -6.18 4.67
N LYS A 76 21.35 -6.14 5.43
CA LYS A 76 22.71 -5.83 4.96
C LYS A 76 23.23 -6.86 4.00
N THR A 77 22.91 -8.14 4.22
CA THR A 77 23.29 -9.22 3.29
C THR A 77 22.60 -9.12 1.93
N TRP A 78 21.46 -8.44 1.83
CA TRP A 78 20.80 -8.08 0.58
C TRP A 78 21.31 -6.76 -0.02
N GLY A 79 22.31 -6.14 0.62
CA GLY A 79 22.92 -4.89 0.18
C GLY A 79 22.13 -3.64 0.54
N ASP A 80 21.17 -3.76 1.46
CA ASP A 80 20.40 -2.66 2.06
C ASP A 80 19.95 -1.60 1.03
N PRO A 81 19.11 -1.97 0.05
CA PRO A 81 18.62 -1.03 -0.96
C PRO A 81 17.82 0.13 -0.35
N VAL A 82 17.10 -0.07 0.76
CA VAL A 82 16.27 0.98 1.35
C VAL A 82 17.10 2.14 1.90
N ALA A 83 18.29 1.90 2.46
CA ALA A 83 19.17 3.00 2.90
C ALA A 83 19.52 3.98 1.77
N LYS A 84 19.51 3.55 0.50
CA LYS A 84 19.83 4.38 -0.67
C LYS A 84 18.69 5.34 -1.06
N THR A 85 17.51 5.16 -0.49
CA THR A 85 16.31 5.95 -0.83
C THR A 85 16.17 7.23 -0.02
N LEU A 86 16.93 7.39 1.08
CA LEU A 86 16.70 8.44 2.09
C LEU A 86 16.50 9.83 1.49
N ASP A 87 17.43 10.28 0.64
CA ASP A 87 17.35 11.62 0.05
C ASP A 87 16.12 11.79 -0.86
N ALA A 88 15.72 10.73 -1.58
CA ALA A 88 14.57 10.78 -2.48
C ALA A 88 13.23 10.70 -1.72
N VAL A 89 13.21 10.12 -0.52
CA VAL A 89 12.00 9.94 0.29
C VAL A 89 11.71 11.15 1.18
N ARG A 90 12.70 11.98 1.51
CA ARG A 90 12.49 13.21 2.30
C ARG A 90 11.38 14.12 1.76
N ASP A 91 11.23 14.19 0.45
CA ASP A 91 10.26 15.06 -0.21
C ASP A 91 8.92 14.34 -0.52
N MET A 92 8.73 13.11 -0.04
CA MET A 92 7.48 12.36 -0.24
C MET A 92 6.36 12.76 0.72
N ASN A 93 6.68 13.43 1.84
CA ASN A 93 5.71 13.81 2.88
C ASN A 93 4.88 12.62 3.40
N LEU A 94 5.57 11.53 3.74
CA LEU A 94 4.91 10.33 4.28
C LEU A 94 4.49 10.57 5.73
N ASP A 95 3.29 10.13 6.09
CA ASP A 95 2.78 10.18 7.45
C ASP A 95 3.33 9.02 8.31
N VAL A 96 3.48 7.83 7.70
CA VAL A 96 3.87 6.60 8.38
C VAL A 96 4.92 5.83 7.57
N LEU A 97 5.93 5.31 8.27
CA LEU A 97 6.80 4.27 7.75
C LEU A 97 6.67 3.01 8.59
N ARG A 98 6.30 1.89 7.97
CA ARG A 98 6.19 0.59 8.63
C ARG A 98 7.47 -0.21 8.46
N ALA A 99 8.09 -0.64 9.54
CA ALA A 99 9.14 -1.67 9.53
C ALA A 99 8.51 -3.00 9.95
N GLY A 100 8.35 -3.91 9.00
CA GLY A 100 7.66 -5.18 9.21
C GLY A 100 7.84 -6.16 8.05
N GLY A 101 6.90 -7.10 7.93
CA GLY A 101 6.90 -8.15 6.93
C GLY A 101 7.54 -9.46 7.39
N ALA A 102 7.59 -10.43 6.48
CA ALA A 102 8.01 -11.80 6.77
C ALA A 102 9.48 -11.92 7.25
N ASN A 103 10.38 -11.03 6.81
CA ASN A 103 11.78 -11.08 7.25
C ASN A 103 11.92 -10.65 8.72
N ASN A 104 11.17 -9.63 9.14
CA ASN A 104 11.11 -9.17 10.53
C ASN A 104 10.42 -10.20 11.41
N GLU A 105 9.43 -10.92 10.87
CA GLU A 105 8.77 -12.01 11.59
C GLU A 105 9.72 -13.18 11.83
N THR A 106 10.42 -13.64 10.80
CA THR A 106 11.29 -14.82 10.87
C THR A 106 12.70 -14.54 11.34
N GLY A 107 13.12 -13.27 11.39
CA GLY A 107 14.50 -12.87 11.69
C GLY A 107 15.51 -13.37 10.64
N ALA A 108 15.08 -13.58 9.40
CA ALA A 108 15.89 -14.16 8.33
C ALA A 108 16.21 -13.15 7.22
N PRO A 109 17.45 -13.14 6.68
CA PRO A 109 18.60 -13.96 7.08
C PRO A 109 19.29 -13.47 8.35
N GLU A 110 18.91 -12.31 8.86
CA GLU A 110 19.42 -11.71 10.09
C GLU A 110 18.27 -11.04 10.85
N PRO A 111 18.32 -11.00 12.19
CA PRO A 111 17.24 -10.45 13.00
C PRO A 111 17.18 -8.92 12.88
N PHE A 112 15.98 -8.36 13.02
CA PHE A 112 15.79 -6.92 13.13
C PHE A 112 16.18 -6.47 14.55
N SER A 113 17.48 -6.35 14.79
CA SER A 113 18.02 -6.11 16.13
C SER A 113 17.82 -4.66 16.57
N PHE A 114 18.23 -4.34 17.80
CA PHE A 114 18.20 -2.97 18.29
C PHE A 114 19.02 -1.99 17.43
N ALA A 115 20.08 -2.46 16.78
CA ALA A 115 20.85 -1.62 15.86
C ALA A 115 20.02 -1.27 14.61
N GLU A 116 19.36 -2.25 14.00
CA GLU A 116 18.50 -2.00 12.83
C GLU A 116 17.24 -1.21 13.19
N ILE A 117 16.69 -1.39 14.41
CA ILE A 117 15.62 -0.54 14.94
C ILE A 117 16.09 0.91 15.06
N ASP A 118 17.30 1.17 15.57
CA ASP A 118 17.86 2.52 15.64
C ASP A 118 18.02 3.16 14.25
N GLU A 119 18.49 2.40 13.26
CA GLU A 119 18.62 2.86 11.88
C GLU A 119 17.27 3.20 11.26
N PHE A 120 16.26 2.35 11.47
CA PHE A 120 14.90 2.60 11.02
C PHE A 120 14.30 3.86 11.66
N VAL A 121 14.42 4.02 12.98
CA VAL A 121 13.91 5.21 13.69
C VAL A 121 14.63 6.47 13.21
N ALA A 122 15.94 6.40 12.99
CA ALA A 122 16.70 7.52 12.43
C ALA A 122 16.24 7.87 11.01
N TYR A 123 15.97 6.86 10.16
CA TYR A 123 15.43 7.05 8.82
C TYR A 123 14.04 7.71 8.89
N ALA A 124 13.11 7.16 9.69
CA ALA A 124 11.75 7.65 9.84
C ALA A 124 11.74 9.12 10.29
N LYS A 125 12.55 9.45 11.30
CA LYS A 125 12.74 10.82 11.76
C LYS A 125 13.30 11.74 10.68
N ALA A 126 14.27 11.26 9.88
CA ALA A 126 14.91 12.06 8.85
C ALA A 126 13.98 12.40 7.67
N VAL A 127 12.93 11.60 7.44
CA VAL A 127 11.90 11.88 6.43
C VAL A 127 10.61 12.45 7.00
N GLY A 128 10.54 12.65 8.33
CA GLY A 128 9.39 13.23 9.01
C GLY A 128 8.18 12.29 9.19
N ALA A 129 8.36 10.99 9.00
CA ALA A 129 7.30 9.99 9.12
C ALA A 129 7.26 9.38 10.53
N ALA A 130 6.07 9.02 11.01
CA ALA A 130 5.94 8.26 12.24
C ALA A 130 6.35 6.79 12.03
N PRO A 131 7.21 6.22 12.90
CA PRO A 131 7.57 4.82 12.83
C PRO A 131 6.40 3.94 13.31
N LEU A 132 5.97 3.00 12.47
CA LEU A 132 5.16 1.83 12.84
C LEU A 132 6.09 0.61 12.92
N LEU A 133 6.32 0.11 14.13
CA LEU A 133 7.29 -0.96 14.39
C LEU A 133 6.59 -2.30 14.63
N GLN A 134 6.83 -3.27 13.75
CA GLN A 134 6.41 -4.65 13.99
C GLN A 134 7.25 -5.29 15.08
N VAL A 135 6.58 -5.97 16.00
CA VAL A 135 7.18 -6.91 16.95
C VAL A 135 6.79 -8.33 16.53
N SER A 136 7.81 -9.15 16.27
CA SER A 136 7.62 -10.54 15.86
C SER A 136 7.08 -11.43 16.98
N VAL A 137 6.27 -12.42 16.61
CA VAL A 137 5.79 -13.52 17.45
C VAL A 137 6.44 -14.87 17.10
N ILE A 138 7.29 -14.91 16.07
CA ILE A 138 8.07 -16.09 15.66
C ILE A 138 9.50 -16.02 16.21
N ASN A 139 10.30 -15.05 15.77
CA ASN A 139 11.68 -14.84 16.24
C ASN A 139 11.91 -13.38 16.69
N ASP A 140 12.47 -13.19 17.89
CA ASP A 140 12.72 -11.89 18.50
C ASP A 140 13.87 -11.09 17.84
N HIS A 141 14.14 -9.90 18.37
CA HIS A 141 15.22 -9.00 17.93
C HIS A 141 16.64 -9.59 18.08
N GLU A 142 16.79 -10.73 18.77
CA GLU A 142 18.04 -11.49 18.86
C GLU A 142 18.05 -12.74 17.94
N GLY A 143 16.97 -13.00 17.20
CA GLY A 143 16.80 -14.18 16.35
C GLY A 143 16.48 -15.46 17.12
N ARG A 144 15.96 -15.34 18.35
CA ARG A 144 15.51 -16.48 19.19
C ARG A 144 14.00 -16.60 19.15
N PRO A 145 13.40 -17.73 19.56
CA PRO A 145 11.94 -17.84 19.66
C PRO A 145 11.33 -16.68 20.46
N ALA A 146 10.40 -15.96 19.84
CA ALA A 146 9.81 -14.77 20.42
C ALA A 146 8.95 -15.09 21.65
N THR A 147 8.89 -14.14 22.59
CA THR A 147 8.07 -14.22 23.79
C THR A 147 7.43 -12.86 24.10
N PRO A 148 6.36 -12.80 24.92
CA PRO A 148 5.84 -11.52 25.40
C PRO A 148 6.90 -10.66 26.11
N ALA A 149 7.87 -11.28 26.79
CA ALA A 149 8.97 -10.57 27.45
C ALA A 149 9.95 -9.95 26.45
N SER A 150 10.27 -10.63 25.34
CA SER A 150 11.12 -10.05 24.29
C SER A 150 10.42 -8.90 23.56
N ALA A 151 9.10 -8.97 23.40
CA ALA A 151 8.28 -7.88 22.88
C ALA A 151 8.28 -6.64 23.81
N ALA A 152 8.08 -6.86 25.11
CA ALA A 152 8.19 -5.81 26.13
C ALA A 152 9.60 -5.19 26.16
N ALA A 153 10.65 -5.99 25.97
CA ALA A 153 12.03 -5.50 25.90
C ALA A 153 12.27 -4.57 24.70
N VAL A 154 11.60 -4.79 23.56
CA VAL A 154 11.64 -3.85 22.43
C VAL A 154 11.02 -2.51 22.81
N VAL A 155 9.85 -2.51 23.47
CA VAL A 155 9.19 -1.28 23.94
C VAL A 155 10.05 -0.54 24.96
N GLU A 156 10.62 -1.26 25.94
CA GLU A 156 11.52 -0.69 26.95
C GLU A 156 12.77 -0.09 26.31
N TYR A 157 13.33 -0.76 25.29
CA TYR A 157 14.48 -0.23 24.57
C TYR A 157 14.13 1.07 23.86
N VAL A 158 13.09 1.08 23.01
CA VAL A 158 12.79 2.25 22.16
C VAL A 158 12.23 3.43 22.95
N ASN A 159 11.37 3.20 23.94
CA ASN A 159 10.71 4.28 24.68
C ASN A 159 11.35 4.57 26.04
N GLY A 160 11.83 3.56 26.77
CA GLY A 160 12.51 3.74 28.05
C GLY A 160 13.98 4.13 27.90
N THR A 161 14.76 3.28 27.23
CA THR A 161 16.22 3.43 27.12
C THR A 161 16.62 4.52 26.12
N ARG A 162 16.02 4.52 24.93
CA ARG A 162 16.34 5.47 23.85
C ARG A 162 15.50 6.74 23.88
N GLY A 163 14.34 6.70 24.54
CA GLY A 163 13.45 7.85 24.64
C GLY A 163 12.89 8.32 23.29
N TYR A 164 12.70 7.41 22.33
CA TYR A 164 12.18 7.75 21.02
C TYR A 164 10.70 8.13 21.02
N GLY A 165 9.92 7.59 21.96
CA GLY A 165 8.48 7.84 22.04
C GLY A 165 7.75 7.29 20.81
N ILE A 166 8.10 6.09 20.37
CA ILE A 166 7.36 5.37 19.32
C ILE A 166 5.98 5.06 19.86
N GLU A 167 4.94 5.52 19.17
CA GLU A 167 3.55 5.27 19.53
C GLU A 167 2.99 4.05 18.82
N LEU A 168 3.41 3.79 17.58
CA LEU A 168 2.73 2.84 16.69
C LEU A 168 3.49 1.51 16.65
N PHE A 169 2.82 0.42 17.01
CA PHE A 169 3.36 -0.93 16.91
C PHE A 169 2.37 -1.87 16.22
N SER A 170 2.87 -2.87 15.52
CA SER A 170 2.10 -4.06 15.14
C SER A 170 2.67 -5.31 15.81
N ILE A 171 1.83 -6.33 16.02
CA ILE A 171 2.25 -7.59 16.65
C ILE A 171 2.03 -8.72 15.66
N GLY A 172 3.11 -9.38 15.29
CA GLY A 172 3.12 -10.40 14.24
C GLY A 172 2.97 -9.81 12.83
N ASN A 173 2.97 -10.70 11.85
CA ASN A 173 2.73 -10.39 10.45
C ASN A 173 2.09 -11.59 9.77
N GLU A 174 0.91 -11.40 9.16
CA GLU A 174 0.19 -12.43 8.40
C GLU A 174 0.06 -13.77 9.15
N PRO A 175 -0.47 -13.76 10.39
CA PRO A 175 -0.64 -14.99 11.18
C PRO A 175 -1.56 -16.00 10.48
N ASP A 176 -2.41 -15.52 9.58
CA ASP A 176 -3.25 -16.35 8.72
C ASP A 176 -2.46 -17.18 7.69
N LEU A 177 -1.16 -16.93 7.49
CA LEU A 177 -0.30 -17.73 6.61
C LEU A 177 0.66 -18.68 7.35
N TYR A 178 0.68 -18.68 8.68
CA TYR A 178 1.72 -19.41 9.44
C TYR A 178 1.73 -20.91 9.20
N THR A 179 0.58 -21.54 8.96
CA THR A 179 0.51 -22.97 8.66
C THR A 179 1.05 -23.28 7.27
N GLU A 180 0.67 -22.49 6.25
CA GLU A 180 1.18 -22.64 4.89
C GLU A 180 2.69 -22.38 4.80
N GLN A 181 3.21 -21.50 5.65
CA GLN A 181 4.63 -21.16 5.72
C GLN A 181 5.45 -22.10 6.63
N GLY A 182 4.80 -23.04 7.32
CA GLY A 182 5.46 -23.95 8.26
C GLY A 182 5.98 -23.28 9.54
N LEU A 183 5.46 -22.10 9.87
CA LEU A 183 5.77 -21.33 11.07
C LEU A 183 4.91 -21.75 12.28
N ALA A 184 3.74 -22.36 12.01
CA ALA A 184 2.85 -22.89 13.05
C ALA A 184 2.32 -24.30 12.71
N PRO A 185 1.90 -25.08 13.71
CA PRO A 185 1.23 -26.37 13.51
C PRO A 185 -0.03 -26.26 12.64
N SER A 186 -0.43 -27.36 12.00
CA SER A 186 -1.58 -27.39 11.07
C SER A 186 -2.94 -27.05 11.69
N ASP A 187 -3.04 -27.10 13.02
CA ASP A 187 -4.22 -26.73 13.80
C ASP A 187 -4.17 -25.29 14.36
N TYR A 188 -3.26 -24.44 13.87
CA TYR A 188 -3.24 -23.01 14.21
C TYR A 188 -4.47 -22.30 13.63
N THR A 189 -5.11 -21.45 14.44
CA THR A 189 -6.43 -20.83 14.16
C THR A 189 -6.43 -19.34 14.52
N PRO A 190 -7.49 -18.58 14.16
CA PRO A 190 -7.64 -17.19 14.60
C PRO A 190 -7.62 -17.03 16.14
N GLU A 191 -8.15 -18.01 16.88
CA GLU A 191 -8.17 -17.98 18.35
C GLU A 191 -6.76 -18.12 18.93
N HIS A 192 -5.91 -18.96 18.31
CA HIS A 192 -4.49 -19.05 18.68
C HIS A 192 -3.77 -17.71 18.40
N ALA A 193 -4.00 -17.11 17.23
CA ALA A 193 -3.44 -15.81 16.88
C ALA A 193 -3.89 -14.71 17.86
N CYS A 194 -5.17 -14.72 18.25
CA CYS A 194 -5.71 -13.82 19.27
C CYS A 194 -5.05 -14.03 20.65
N ALA A 195 -4.92 -15.27 21.12
CA ALA A 195 -4.27 -15.56 22.39
C ALA A 195 -2.83 -15.03 22.44
N THR A 196 -2.05 -15.29 21.37
CA THR A 196 -0.69 -14.75 21.22
C THR A 196 -0.70 -13.22 21.21
N PHE A 197 -1.55 -12.60 20.37
CA PHE A 197 -1.65 -11.14 20.29
C PHE A 197 -1.95 -10.52 21.66
N ALA A 198 -2.91 -11.05 22.40
CA ALA A 198 -3.32 -10.54 23.70
C ALA A 198 -2.21 -10.67 24.76
N GLU A 199 -1.43 -11.76 24.75
CA GLU A 199 -0.29 -11.93 25.65
C GLU A 199 0.81 -10.89 25.39
N TYR A 200 1.14 -10.66 24.12
CA TYR A 200 2.14 -9.68 23.71
C TYR A 200 1.65 -8.26 24.00
N ALA A 201 0.41 -7.94 23.65
CA ALA A 201 -0.21 -6.65 23.91
C ALA A 201 -0.15 -6.27 25.40
N ARG A 202 -0.50 -7.20 26.30
CA ARG A 202 -0.41 -6.98 27.75
C ARG A 202 1.02 -6.72 28.21
N ALA A 203 1.99 -7.48 27.72
CA ALA A 203 3.39 -7.32 28.12
C ALA A 203 3.97 -5.99 27.62
N MET A 204 3.67 -5.61 26.38
CA MET A 204 4.10 -4.34 25.78
C MET A 204 3.48 -3.14 26.49
N ARG A 205 2.15 -3.15 26.75
CA ARG A 205 1.46 -2.07 27.46
C ARG A 205 1.84 -1.95 28.94
N ALA A 206 2.34 -3.02 29.55
CA ALA A 206 2.87 -2.97 30.92
C ALA A 206 4.14 -2.11 31.01
N VAL A 207 4.88 -1.96 29.90
CA VAL A 207 6.03 -1.07 29.78
C VAL A 207 5.59 0.35 29.44
N ASP A 208 4.79 0.49 28.37
CA ASP A 208 4.26 1.79 27.94
C ASP A 208 2.77 1.68 27.60
N PRO A 209 1.87 2.20 28.45
CA PRO A 209 0.43 2.11 28.23
C PRO A 209 -0.08 3.01 27.11
N ASN A 210 0.74 3.94 26.58
CA ASN A 210 0.33 4.90 25.55
C ASN A 210 0.55 4.38 24.12
N ILE A 211 1.16 3.21 23.95
CA ILE A 211 1.35 2.63 22.62
C ILE A 211 0.01 2.25 22.00
N GLN A 212 -0.04 2.35 20.66
CA GLN A 212 -1.13 1.91 19.82
C GLN A 212 -0.75 0.62 19.10
N LEU A 213 -1.63 -0.38 19.17
CA LEU A 213 -1.43 -1.70 18.59
C LEU A 213 -2.28 -1.89 17.35
N TYR A 214 -1.60 -2.09 16.22
CA TYR A 214 -2.15 -2.45 14.93
C TYR A 214 -2.22 -3.97 14.82
N GLY A 215 -3.35 -4.52 14.38
CA GLY A 215 -3.53 -5.96 14.24
C GLY A 215 -4.85 -6.36 13.58
N PRO A 216 -4.95 -7.60 13.06
CA PRO A 216 -4.01 -8.70 13.21
C PRO A 216 -2.93 -8.77 12.11
N GLU A 217 -2.85 -7.78 11.23
CA GLU A 217 -1.94 -7.77 10.06
C GLU A 217 -2.21 -8.98 9.15
N LEU A 218 -3.48 -9.33 8.93
CA LEU A 218 -3.88 -10.49 8.12
C LEU A 218 -3.52 -10.28 6.64
N SER A 219 -3.01 -11.33 5.99
CA SER A 219 -2.66 -11.30 4.57
C SER A 219 -3.88 -11.20 3.66
N TRP A 220 -4.79 -12.17 3.78
CA TRP A 220 -5.95 -12.28 2.88
C TRP A 220 -7.12 -13.09 3.45
N LYS A 221 -6.95 -13.80 4.58
CA LYS A 221 -8.03 -14.59 5.20
C LYS A 221 -9.01 -13.68 5.96
N TYR A 222 -9.58 -12.68 5.29
CA TYR A 222 -10.69 -11.84 5.76
C TYR A 222 -11.82 -11.76 4.71
N GLN A 223 -11.73 -12.63 3.70
CA GLN A 223 -12.65 -12.70 2.56
C GLN A 223 -13.85 -13.61 2.86
N PRO A 224 -14.96 -13.51 2.10
CA PRO A 224 -16.06 -14.44 2.27
C PRO A 224 -15.59 -15.89 2.11
N HIS A 225 -16.03 -16.77 3.01
CA HIS A 225 -15.61 -18.19 3.08
C HIS A 225 -14.15 -18.44 3.47
N ASN A 226 -13.39 -17.40 3.80
CA ASN A 226 -12.05 -17.51 4.36
C ASN A 226 -11.79 -16.37 5.35
N ASP A 227 -12.40 -16.49 6.52
CA ASP A 227 -12.54 -15.38 7.48
C ASP A 227 -11.89 -15.72 8.83
N TRP A 228 -10.72 -15.13 9.05
CA TRP A 228 -9.98 -15.08 10.30
C TRP A 228 -10.28 -13.79 11.08
N LEU A 229 -10.73 -12.73 10.41
CA LEU A 229 -10.90 -11.42 11.04
C LEU A 229 -12.07 -11.41 12.02
N THR A 230 -13.23 -11.97 11.64
CA THR A 230 -14.41 -12.03 12.51
C THR A 230 -14.14 -12.78 13.83
N PRO A 231 -13.65 -14.04 13.83
CA PRO A 231 -13.37 -14.74 15.09
C PRO A 231 -12.25 -14.08 15.91
N PHE A 232 -11.24 -13.48 15.26
CA PHE A 232 -10.21 -12.72 15.95
C PHE A 232 -10.80 -11.49 16.67
N LEU A 233 -11.59 -10.66 15.99
CA LEU A 233 -12.15 -9.42 16.58
C LEU A 233 -13.16 -9.71 17.69
N ARG A 234 -13.95 -10.80 17.58
CA ARG A 234 -14.84 -11.24 18.67
C ARG A 234 -14.09 -11.59 19.95
N SER A 235 -12.86 -12.06 19.83
CA SER A 235 -12.08 -12.57 20.96
C SER A 235 -11.05 -11.56 21.47
N CYS A 236 -10.51 -10.72 20.57
CA CYS A 236 -9.35 -9.86 20.82
C CYS A 236 -9.50 -8.42 20.32
N GLY A 237 -10.65 -8.01 19.77
CA GLY A 237 -10.80 -6.66 19.22
C GLY A 237 -10.51 -5.55 20.24
N ASP A 238 -10.79 -5.76 21.53
CA ASP A 238 -10.46 -4.82 22.61
C ASP A 238 -8.96 -4.59 22.83
N GLN A 239 -8.10 -5.52 22.38
CA GLN A 239 -6.65 -5.39 22.50
C GLN A 239 -6.04 -4.58 21.35
N VAL A 240 -6.78 -4.41 20.26
CA VAL A 240 -6.37 -3.73 19.03
C VAL A 240 -6.83 -2.28 19.07
N ASP A 241 -5.93 -1.32 18.83
CA ASP A 241 -6.31 0.10 18.70
C ASP A 241 -6.65 0.45 17.26
N VAL A 242 -6.01 -0.20 16.28
CA VAL A 242 -6.26 -0.03 14.84
C VAL A 242 -6.38 -1.40 14.18
N VAL A 243 -7.53 -1.68 13.56
CA VAL A 243 -7.70 -2.94 12.82
C VAL A 243 -6.93 -2.85 11.52
N ALA A 244 -5.97 -3.76 11.32
CA ALA A 244 -5.04 -3.71 10.20
C ALA A 244 -4.99 -5.03 9.43
N VAL A 245 -5.02 -4.91 8.10
CA VAL A 245 -4.93 -6.03 7.15
C VAL A 245 -4.01 -5.65 5.97
N HIS A 246 -3.62 -6.63 5.16
CA HIS A 246 -2.86 -6.42 3.94
C HIS A 246 -3.75 -6.57 2.71
N ARG A 247 -3.33 -6.07 1.54
CA ARG A 247 -4.08 -6.26 0.30
C ARG A 247 -3.20 -6.29 -0.94
N TYR A 248 -3.28 -7.41 -1.66
CA TYR A 248 -2.71 -7.60 -2.99
C TYR A 248 -3.78 -8.19 -3.92
N PRO A 249 -4.37 -7.41 -4.85
CA PRO A 249 -5.55 -7.84 -5.59
C PRO A 249 -5.25 -8.89 -6.68
N PHE A 250 -4.01 -9.01 -7.15
CA PHE A 250 -3.69 -9.82 -8.32
C PHE A 250 -2.48 -10.74 -8.13
N ALA A 251 -2.54 -11.89 -8.80
CA ALA A 251 -1.33 -12.63 -9.13
C ALA A 251 -0.53 -11.85 -10.18
N ALA A 252 0.78 -12.12 -10.28
CA ALA A 252 1.64 -11.40 -11.23
C ALA A 252 1.17 -11.51 -12.69
N ASP A 253 0.63 -12.66 -13.09
CA ASP A 253 0.11 -12.92 -14.45
C ASP A 253 -1.26 -12.28 -14.71
N ALA A 254 -1.95 -11.82 -13.67
CA ALA A 254 -3.22 -11.12 -13.75
C ALA A 254 -3.08 -9.58 -13.83
N CYS A 255 -1.87 -9.04 -13.76
CA CYS A 255 -1.56 -7.60 -13.77
C CYS A 255 -1.73 -6.92 -15.15
N THR A 256 -2.94 -7.02 -15.72
CA THR A 256 -3.33 -6.35 -16.97
C THR A 256 -3.91 -4.95 -16.70
N GLU A 257 -3.84 -4.04 -17.66
CA GLU A 257 -4.43 -2.68 -17.53
C GLU A 257 -5.94 -2.76 -17.22
N ARG A 258 -6.66 -3.66 -17.90
CA ARG A 258 -8.10 -3.85 -17.66
C ARG A 258 -8.39 -4.25 -16.21
N ALA A 259 -7.60 -5.16 -15.63
CA ALA A 259 -7.77 -5.58 -14.25
C ALA A 259 -7.41 -4.45 -13.29
N ALA A 260 -6.26 -3.81 -13.49
CA ALA A 260 -5.78 -2.70 -12.69
C ALA A 260 -6.81 -1.54 -12.66
N TYR A 261 -7.32 -1.12 -13.80
CA TYR A 261 -8.22 0.03 -13.91
C TYR A 261 -9.65 -0.24 -13.42
N ALA A 262 -10.02 -1.52 -13.25
CA ALA A 262 -11.28 -1.94 -12.65
C ALA A 262 -11.18 -2.13 -11.11
N ASP A 263 -9.97 -2.21 -10.55
CA ASP A 263 -9.76 -2.56 -9.14
C ASP A 263 -10.32 -1.52 -8.17
N ALA A 264 -10.40 -0.24 -8.54
CA ALA A 264 -10.94 0.81 -7.68
C ALA A 264 -12.35 0.48 -7.13
N ALA A 265 -13.19 -0.18 -7.93
CA ALA A 265 -14.50 -0.64 -7.48
C ALA A 265 -14.42 -1.88 -6.57
N SER A 266 -13.45 -2.77 -6.82
CA SER A 266 -13.18 -3.93 -5.96
C SER A 266 -12.63 -3.53 -4.61
N PHE A 267 -11.78 -2.50 -4.60
CA PHE A 267 -11.17 -1.99 -3.39
C PHE A 267 -12.21 -1.34 -2.46
N ARG A 268 -13.12 -0.51 -2.99
CA ARG A 268 -14.26 0.03 -2.23
C ARG A 268 -15.08 -1.08 -1.57
N ARG A 269 -15.44 -2.14 -2.32
CA ARG A 269 -16.17 -3.29 -1.76
C ARG A 269 -15.39 -4.04 -0.68
N THR A 270 -14.07 -4.13 -0.81
CA THR A 270 -13.22 -4.74 0.22
C THR A 270 -13.27 -3.91 1.50
N ILE A 271 -13.17 -2.59 1.41
CA ILE A 271 -13.24 -1.69 2.57
C ILE A 271 -14.63 -1.75 3.20
N GLU A 272 -15.70 -1.72 2.41
CA GLU A 272 -17.08 -1.87 2.88
C GLU A 272 -17.27 -3.20 3.64
N GLN A 273 -16.76 -4.31 3.09
CA GLN A 273 -16.81 -5.62 3.75
C GLN A 273 -16.05 -5.62 5.09
N LEU A 274 -14.84 -5.05 5.12
CA LEU A 274 -14.05 -4.95 6.35
C LEU A 274 -14.80 -4.12 7.40
N ARG A 275 -15.36 -2.96 7.03
CA ARG A 275 -16.19 -2.15 7.92
C ARG A 275 -17.40 -2.91 8.43
N GLY A 276 -18.06 -3.68 7.58
CA GLY A 276 -19.14 -4.58 7.99
C GLY A 276 -18.72 -5.63 9.03
N ILE A 277 -17.51 -6.18 8.91
CA ILE A 277 -16.94 -7.08 9.94
C ILE A 277 -16.69 -6.34 11.26
N LEU A 278 -16.11 -5.13 11.20
CA LEU A 278 -15.89 -4.29 12.39
C LEU A 278 -17.21 -3.99 13.09
N GLU A 279 -18.23 -3.54 12.37
CA GLU A 279 -19.57 -3.27 12.91
C GLU A 279 -20.20 -4.53 13.53
N ALA A 280 -20.18 -5.66 12.81
CA ALA A 280 -20.78 -6.92 13.26
C ALA A 280 -20.08 -7.54 14.48
N THR A 281 -18.84 -7.13 14.76
CA THR A 281 -18.06 -7.59 15.91
C THR A 281 -18.01 -6.59 17.05
N GLY A 282 -18.70 -5.44 16.93
CA GLY A 282 -18.79 -4.42 17.97
C GLY A 282 -17.63 -3.42 17.98
N HIS A 283 -16.85 -3.36 16.89
CA HIS A 283 -15.63 -2.56 16.74
C HIS A 283 -15.73 -1.55 15.58
N GLY A 284 -16.96 -1.14 15.20
CA GLY A 284 -17.23 -0.24 14.08
C GLY A 284 -16.63 1.16 14.22
N ASP A 285 -16.27 1.56 15.44
CA ASP A 285 -15.62 2.82 15.77
C ASP A 285 -14.08 2.78 15.64
N LYS A 286 -13.49 1.58 15.53
CA LYS A 286 -12.03 1.44 15.40
C LYS A 286 -11.55 1.90 14.03
N PRO A 287 -10.39 2.57 13.96
CA PRO A 287 -9.75 2.89 12.68
C PRO A 287 -9.39 1.61 11.91
N LEU A 288 -9.58 1.65 10.58
CA LEU A 288 -9.21 0.58 9.66
C LEU A 288 -7.98 0.99 8.87
N ALA A 289 -6.95 0.16 8.87
CA ALA A 289 -5.69 0.37 8.19
C ALA A 289 -5.40 -0.75 7.18
N ILE A 290 -4.74 -0.37 6.09
CA ILE A 290 -4.07 -1.31 5.19
C ILE A 290 -2.59 -1.02 5.27
N THR A 291 -1.90 -1.76 6.11
CA THR A 291 -0.50 -1.55 6.50
C THR A 291 0.49 -2.16 5.51
N GLU A 292 0.00 -2.96 4.56
CA GLU A 292 0.78 -3.51 3.47
C GLU A 292 -0.07 -3.71 2.21
N ALA A 293 0.31 -3.09 1.10
CA ALA A 293 -0.39 -3.25 -0.17
C ALA A 293 0.50 -3.06 -1.39
N ASN A 294 0.21 -3.78 -2.47
CA ASN A 294 0.67 -3.46 -3.82
C ASN A 294 -0.29 -4.12 -4.82
N ILE A 295 -0.10 -3.91 -6.12
CA ILE A 295 -0.94 -4.45 -7.18
C ILE A 295 -0.85 -5.98 -7.26
N THR A 296 0.27 -6.59 -6.86
CA THR A 296 0.49 -8.05 -6.80
C THR A 296 1.37 -8.43 -5.62
N TRP A 297 1.17 -9.63 -5.09
CA TRP A 297 2.00 -10.21 -4.02
C TRP A 297 3.33 -10.81 -4.54
N ASP A 298 3.43 -11.06 -5.85
CA ASP A 298 4.63 -11.62 -6.47
C ASP A 298 5.34 -10.53 -7.30
N GLY A 299 6.51 -10.12 -6.81
CA GLY A 299 7.40 -9.12 -7.41
C GLY A 299 8.55 -9.71 -8.23
N GLU A 300 8.56 -11.01 -8.48
CA GLU A 300 9.65 -11.66 -9.19
C GLU A 300 9.75 -11.11 -10.63
N PRO A 301 10.90 -10.54 -11.05
CA PRO A 301 11.02 -9.87 -12.35
C PRO A 301 10.64 -10.73 -13.56
N ALA A 302 10.85 -12.05 -13.47
CA ALA A 302 10.52 -12.99 -14.54
C ALA A 302 9.01 -13.23 -14.70
N LYS A 303 8.21 -12.95 -13.66
CA LYS A 303 6.74 -13.12 -13.68
C LYS A 303 6.01 -11.80 -13.87
N THR A 304 6.58 -10.70 -13.40
CA THR A 304 5.99 -9.36 -13.51
C THR A 304 6.29 -8.73 -14.87
N VAL A 305 5.73 -9.30 -15.94
CA VAL A 305 5.99 -8.92 -17.34
C VAL A 305 4.77 -8.33 -18.07
N HIS A 306 3.63 -8.20 -17.37
CA HIS A 306 2.40 -7.64 -17.89
C HIS A 306 2.38 -6.10 -17.86
N PRO A 307 1.54 -5.43 -18.68
CA PRO A 307 1.55 -3.97 -18.80
C PRO A 307 1.33 -3.20 -17.49
N ALA A 308 0.52 -3.72 -16.56
CA ALA A 308 0.30 -3.14 -15.24
C ALA A 308 1.07 -3.89 -14.14
N SER A 309 2.19 -4.51 -14.49
CA SER A 309 3.10 -5.06 -13.48
C SER A 309 3.68 -3.97 -12.59
N PRO A 310 4.10 -4.30 -11.36
CA PRO A 310 4.80 -3.36 -10.49
C PRO A 310 5.95 -2.63 -11.19
N GLY A 311 6.07 -1.33 -10.91
CA GLY A 311 7.08 -0.45 -11.50
C GLY A 311 6.74 0.13 -12.88
N THR A 312 5.63 -0.25 -13.51
CA THR A 312 5.17 0.37 -14.77
C THR A 312 4.30 1.59 -14.53
N PHE A 313 4.08 2.40 -15.57
CA PHE A 313 3.19 3.56 -15.49
C PHE A 313 1.69 3.16 -15.31
N PRO A 314 1.15 2.15 -16.00
CA PRO A 314 -0.21 1.66 -15.71
C PRO A 314 -0.42 1.25 -14.24
N ALA A 315 0.57 0.61 -13.61
CA ALA A 315 0.51 0.31 -12.17
C ALA A 315 0.49 1.58 -11.30
N ALA A 316 1.13 2.67 -11.73
CA ALA A 316 1.07 3.94 -11.02
C ALA A 316 -0.32 4.62 -11.12
N LEU A 317 -1.05 4.46 -12.23
CA LEU A 317 -2.45 4.90 -12.29
C LEU A 317 -3.36 4.07 -11.36
N TRP A 318 -3.07 2.78 -11.19
CA TRP A 318 -3.72 1.97 -10.15
C TRP A 318 -3.40 2.48 -8.75
N VAL A 319 -2.15 2.85 -8.46
CA VAL A 319 -1.78 3.49 -7.17
C VAL A 319 -2.57 4.78 -6.94
N ALA A 320 -2.76 5.61 -7.97
CA ALA A 320 -3.54 6.84 -7.87
C ALA A 320 -5.01 6.55 -7.48
N ASP A 321 -5.62 5.55 -8.11
CA ASP A 321 -6.97 5.10 -7.76
C ASP A 321 -7.02 4.49 -6.36
N ALA A 322 -6.04 3.67 -5.96
CA ALA A 322 -6.00 3.09 -4.62
C ALA A 322 -5.89 4.17 -3.54
N LEU A 323 -5.05 5.19 -3.73
CA LEU A 323 -4.95 6.34 -2.83
C LEU A 323 -6.27 7.11 -2.77
N GLY A 324 -6.86 7.45 -3.92
CA GLY A 324 -8.12 8.17 -4.00
C GLY A 324 -9.27 7.42 -3.31
N VAL A 325 -9.39 6.12 -3.56
CA VAL A 325 -10.35 5.25 -2.87
C VAL A 325 -10.09 5.21 -1.37
N GLY A 326 -8.84 5.02 -0.93
CA GLY A 326 -8.51 4.99 0.49
C GLY A 326 -8.89 6.29 1.21
N LEU A 327 -8.70 7.44 0.56
CA LEU A 327 -9.12 8.76 1.07
C LEU A 327 -10.64 8.87 1.15
N GLU A 328 -11.35 8.57 0.06
CA GLU A 328 -12.83 8.59 0.02
C GLU A 328 -13.47 7.61 1.00
N GLU A 329 -12.86 6.46 1.23
CA GLU A 329 -13.37 5.46 2.17
C GLU A 329 -12.83 5.67 3.59
N GLN A 330 -12.16 6.80 3.86
CA GLN A 330 -11.61 7.20 5.16
C GLN A 330 -10.78 6.10 5.85
N LEU A 331 -9.86 5.46 5.10
CA LEU A 331 -8.86 4.61 5.73
C LEU A 331 -7.98 5.43 6.67
N HIS A 332 -7.60 4.80 7.78
CA HIS A 332 -6.68 5.38 8.75
C HIS A 332 -5.25 5.43 8.22
N ASN A 333 -4.85 4.39 7.50
CA ASN A 333 -3.52 4.23 6.91
C ASN A 333 -3.64 3.40 5.63
N LEU A 334 -2.90 3.79 4.59
CA LEU A 334 -2.62 2.98 3.42
C LEU A 334 -1.11 3.00 3.17
N SER A 335 -0.45 1.89 3.51
CA SER A 335 0.99 1.73 3.37
C SER A 335 1.32 0.79 2.23
N PHE A 336 1.95 1.31 1.18
CA PHE A 336 2.37 0.46 0.07
C PHE A 336 3.63 -0.34 0.43
N TRP A 337 3.72 -1.56 -0.09
CA TRP A 337 4.91 -2.37 -0.13
C TRP A 337 5.65 -2.15 -1.44
N SER A 338 6.85 -1.60 -1.48
CA SER A 338 7.66 -1.06 -0.39
C SER A 338 8.51 0.10 -0.92
N LEU A 339 9.33 0.75 -0.08
CA LEU A 339 10.24 1.80 -0.55
C LEU A 339 11.20 1.26 -1.61
N SER A 340 12.04 0.27 -1.29
CA SER A 340 12.95 -0.33 -2.26
C SER A 340 13.27 -1.78 -1.94
N GLU A 341 13.55 -2.55 -2.97
CA GLU A 341 13.92 -3.96 -2.87
C GLU A 341 14.61 -4.40 -4.17
N GLY A 342 15.17 -5.63 -4.15
CA GLY A 342 15.76 -6.25 -5.34
C GLY A 342 14.73 -6.74 -6.38
N TRP A 343 13.43 -6.59 -6.10
CA TRP A 343 12.30 -7.05 -6.91
C TRP A 343 11.51 -5.87 -7.51
N THR A 344 10.38 -6.13 -8.17
CA THR A 344 9.62 -5.11 -8.89
C THR A 344 8.60 -4.34 -8.04
N LEU A 345 8.32 -4.72 -6.79
CA LEU A 345 7.30 -4.06 -5.95
C LEU A 345 7.79 -2.72 -5.40
N GLY A 346 9.10 -2.57 -5.18
CA GLY A 346 9.70 -1.34 -4.68
C GLY A 346 9.28 -0.10 -5.49
N PHE A 347 8.84 0.97 -4.82
CA PHE A 347 8.56 2.25 -5.44
C PHE A 347 9.85 2.96 -5.89
N PHE A 348 10.99 2.47 -5.44
CA PHE A 348 12.33 2.87 -5.84
C PHE A 348 13.18 1.66 -6.24
N ASP A 349 14.00 1.83 -7.28
CA ASP A 349 15.07 0.93 -7.68
C ASP A 349 16.41 1.53 -7.20
N GLY A 350 16.84 1.13 -5.99
CA GLY A 350 17.87 1.85 -5.25
C GLY A 350 17.39 3.27 -4.95
N ALA A 351 18.13 4.29 -5.39
CA ALA A 351 17.72 5.69 -5.23
C ALA A 351 16.77 6.20 -6.34
N ARG A 352 16.53 5.42 -7.41
CA ARG A 352 15.77 5.88 -8.57
C ARG A 352 14.27 5.68 -8.35
N PRO A 353 13.45 6.74 -8.36
CA PRO A 353 12.00 6.57 -8.23
C PRO A 353 11.42 5.84 -9.43
N ARG A 354 10.44 4.97 -9.17
CA ARG A 354 9.54 4.39 -10.17
C ARG A 354 8.26 5.23 -10.26
N PRO A 355 7.43 5.07 -11.31
CA PRO A 355 6.25 5.90 -11.52
C PRO A 355 5.31 6.03 -10.30
N ALA A 356 5.13 4.95 -9.55
CA ALA A 356 4.29 4.94 -8.36
C ALA A 356 4.79 5.87 -7.24
N ALA A 357 6.10 6.08 -7.10
CA ALA A 357 6.67 7.02 -6.13
C ALA A 357 6.23 8.47 -6.42
N HIS A 358 6.17 8.84 -7.69
CA HIS A 358 5.73 10.18 -8.10
C HIS A 358 4.24 10.39 -7.82
N VAL A 359 3.41 9.38 -8.07
CA VAL A 359 1.98 9.43 -7.75
C VAL A 359 1.77 9.60 -6.25
N LEU A 360 2.43 8.77 -5.44
CA LEU A 360 2.33 8.88 -3.98
C LEU A 360 2.78 10.25 -3.48
N ARG A 361 3.93 10.77 -3.94
CA ARG A 361 4.42 12.12 -3.60
C ARG A 361 3.39 13.19 -3.96
N LEU A 362 2.79 13.14 -5.15
CA LEU A 362 1.79 14.13 -5.58
C LEU A 362 0.56 14.13 -4.66
N PHE A 363 0.02 12.96 -4.31
CA PHE A 363 -1.09 12.86 -3.36
C PHE A 363 -0.68 13.37 -1.97
N ALA A 364 0.42 12.86 -1.41
CA ALA A 364 0.86 13.18 -0.06
C ALA A 364 1.22 14.66 0.14
N THR A 365 1.67 15.36 -0.92
CA THR A 365 2.04 16.79 -0.83
C THR A 365 0.95 17.75 -1.28
N ARG A 366 -0.01 17.32 -2.10
CA ARG A 366 -0.98 18.24 -2.75
C ARG A 366 -2.44 17.91 -2.51
N PHE A 367 -2.80 16.76 -1.93
CA PHE A 367 -4.22 16.42 -1.72
C PHE A 367 -4.92 17.35 -0.73
N GLY A 368 -4.27 17.65 0.40
CA GLY A 368 -4.83 18.45 1.48
C GLY A 368 -5.23 17.62 2.68
N THR A 369 -5.94 18.24 3.62
CA THR A 369 -6.27 17.66 4.94
C THR A 369 -7.74 17.24 5.05
N GLU A 370 -8.55 17.54 4.03
CA GLU A 370 -9.96 17.20 3.98
C GLU A 370 -10.29 16.59 2.62
N VAL A 371 -11.11 15.54 2.60
CA VAL A 371 -11.67 14.91 1.41
C VAL A 371 -13.00 15.58 1.08
N LEU A 372 -13.17 15.96 -0.18
CA LEU A 372 -14.40 16.55 -0.71
C LEU A 372 -15.22 15.49 -1.47
N GLN A 373 -16.52 15.72 -1.57
CA GLN A 373 -17.39 14.84 -2.35
C GLN A 373 -17.31 15.16 -3.84
N VAL A 374 -17.19 14.12 -4.66
CA VAL A 374 -17.15 14.24 -6.13
C VAL A 374 -18.27 13.41 -6.76
N THR A 375 -18.98 13.99 -7.72
CA THR A 375 -19.99 13.29 -8.52
C THR A 375 -19.78 13.54 -10.02
N GLY A 376 -20.26 12.62 -10.85
CA GLY A 376 -20.12 12.70 -12.32
C GLY A 376 -18.83 12.09 -12.90
N ALA A 377 -17.92 11.59 -12.06
CA ALA A 377 -16.77 10.81 -12.51
C ALA A 377 -17.20 9.48 -13.17
N THR A 378 -16.31 8.86 -13.96
CA THR A 378 -16.61 7.62 -14.70
C THR A 378 -15.58 6.53 -14.39
N ALA A 379 -15.85 5.30 -14.83
CA ALA A 379 -14.87 4.21 -14.71
C ALA A 379 -13.59 4.48 -15.51
N ALA A 380 -13.66 5.25 -16.61
CA ALA A 380 -12.53 5.61 -17.45
C ALA A 380 -11.76 6.83 -16.93
N LEU A 381 -12.43 7.71 -16.18
CA LEU A 381 -11.86 8.92 -15.60
C LEU A 381 -12.32 9.07 -14.15
N SER A 382 -11.48 8.64 -13.22
CA SER A 382 -11.69 8.88 -11.79
C SER A 382 -11.33 10.33 -11.46
N VAL A 383 -12.08 10.94 -10.54
CA VAL A 383 -11.77 12.28 -10.02
C VAL A 383 -11.88 12.24 -8.51
N TYR A 384 -10.79 12.58 -7.83
CA TYR A 384 -10.72 12.72 -6.37
C TYR A 384 -10.44 14.17 -6.03
N ALA A 385 -11.04 14.67 -4.94
CA ALA A 385 -10.89 16.06 -4.55
C ALA A 385 -10.53 16.17 -3.07
N GLY A 386 -9.56 17.02 -2.78
CA GLY A 386 -9.17 17.37 -1.43
C GLY A 386 -9.12 18.87 -1.23
N ARG A 387 -9.16 19.29 0.02
CA ARG A 387 -9.07 20.69 0.42
C ARG A 387 -7.98 20.89 1.45
N HIS A 388 -7.26 21.99 1.30
CA HIS A 388 -6.32 22.45 2.31
C HIS A 388 -6.72 23.87 2.73
N ALA A 389 -7.58 23.96 3.74
CA ALA A 389 -8.12 25.23 4.23
C ALA A 389 -7.02 26.25 4.58
N PRO A 390 -5.87 25.88 5.21
CA PRO A 390 -4.80 26.84 5.50
C PRO A 390 -4.16 27.48 4.26
N SER A 391 -4.16 26.81 3.10
CA SER A 391 -3.65 27.38 1.84
C SER A 391 -4.77 27.85 0.90
N ALA A 392 -6.02 27.94 1.37
CA ALA A 392 -7.16 28.44 0.61
C ALA A 392 -7.25 27.88 -0.82
N LYS A 393 -7.08 26.56 -0.96
CA LYS A 393 -7.10 25.87 -2.26
C LYS A 393 -7.86 24.54 -2.21
N THR A 394 -8.46 24.20 -3.33
CA THR A 394 -9.05 22.88 -3.62
C THR A 394 -8.17 22.16 -4.63
N SER A 395 -7.77 20.93 -4.33
CA SER A 395 -6.93 20.10 -5.20
C SER A 395 -7.75 19.00 -5.84
N LEU A 396 -7.58 18.81 -7.14
CA LEU A 396 -8.26 17.78 -7.93
C LEU A 396 -7.23 16.80 -8.49
N PHE A 397 -7.51 15.50 -8.39
CA PHE A 397 -6.70 14.42 -8.93
C PHE A 397 -7.55 13.66 -9.95
N LEU A 398 -7.28 13.89 -11.23
CA LEU A 398 -7.99 13.28 -12.36
C LEU A 398 -7.15 12.14 -12.93
N VAL A 399 -7.63 10.92 -12.81
CA VAL A 399 -6.94 9.69 -13.26
C VAL A 399 -7.58 9.20 -14.55
N ASN A 400 -7.00 9.54 -15.69
CA ASN A 400 -7.50 9.08 -16.98
C ASN A 400 -6.88 7.73 -17.34
N LYS A 401 -7.74 6.72 -17.42
CA LYS A 401 -7.38 5.32 -17.70
C LYS A 401 -7.75 4.91 -19.13
N SER A 402 -8.12 5.87 -19.98
CA SER A 402 -8.47 5.67 -21.38
C SER A 402 -7.39 6.21 -22.32
N GLU A 403 -7.39 5.69 -23.54
CA GLU A 403 -6.53 6.17 -24.64
C GLU A 403 -7.05 7.49 -25.27
N ARG A 404 -8.12 8.07 -24.72
CA ARG A 404 -8.72 9.31 -25.22
C ARG A 404 -8.47 10.47 -24.25
N PRO A 405 -8.24 11.69 -24.76
CA PRO A 405 -8.23 12.87 -23.91
C PRO A 405 -9.65 13.16 -23.42
N HIS A 406 -9.76 13.85 -22.28
CA HIS A 406 -11.02 14.35 -21.74
C HIS A 406 -10.96 15.85 -21.55
N ASP A 407 -12.03 16.57 -21.88
CA ASP A 407 -12.24 17.94 -21.46
C ASP A 407 -13.29 17.94 -20.33
N VAL A 408 -12.84 18.23 -19.12
CA VAL A 408 -13.63 18.07 -17.90
C VAL A 408 -14.05 19.43 -17.38
N THR A 409 -15.34 19.71 -17.38
CA THR A 409 -15.89 20.88 -16.69
C THR A 409 -16.18 20.53 -15.24
N VAL A 410 -15.51 21.21 -14.32
CA VAL A 410 -15.64 21.04 -12.88
C VAL A 410 -16.50 22.16 -12.32
N GLU A 411 -17.69 21.79 -11.87
CA GLU A 411 -18.60 22.63 -11.11
C GLU A 411 -18.22 22.57 -9.62
N LEU A 412 -18.13 23.72 -8.96
CA LEU A 412 -17.74 23.82 -7.55
C LEU A 412 -18.94 24.33 -6.74
N THR A 413 -19.42 23.52 -5.80
CA THR A 413 -20.53 23.86 -4.92
C THR A 413 -20.05 23.97 -3.49
N GLU A 414 -20.61 24.91 -2.73
CA GLU A 414 -20.34 25.04 -1.28
C GLU A 414 -18.85 25.25 -0.94
N LEU A 415 -18.12 25.86 -1.88
CA LEU A 415 -16.73 26.26 -1.74
C LEU A 415 -16.59 27.76 -1.99
N PRO A 416 -15.53 28.42 -1.48
CA PRO A 416 -15.32 29.85 -1.72
C PRO A 416 -15.21 30.20 -3.21
N ARG A 417 -14.53 29.35 -3.98
CA ARG A 417 -14.55 29.41 -5.45
C ARG A 417 -15.82 28.74 -5.97
N THR A 418 -16.64 29.48 -6.69
CA THR A 418 -17.87 28.98 -7.33
C THR A 418 -17.81 29.00 -8.86
N ALA A 419 -16.83 29.71 -9.45
CA ALA A 419 -16.65 29.74 -10.89
C ALA A 419 -16.17 28.37 -11.41
N PRO A 420 -16.87 27.76 -12.38
CA PRO A 420 -16.47 26.48 -12.96
C PRO A 420 -15.10 26.58 -13.63
N VAL A 421 -14.41 25.44 -13.74
CA VAL A 421 -13.14 25.34 -14.48
C VAL A 421 -13.21 24.21 -15.49
N THR A 422 -12.65 24.41 -16.67
CA THR A 422 -12.46 23.33 -17.65
C THR A 422 -11.01 22.89 -17.65
N LEU A 423 -10.78 21.59 -17.48
CA LEU A 423 -9.46 20.97 -17.45
C LEU A 423 -9.33 19.98 -18.60
N SER A 424 -8.29 20.12 -19.41
CA SER A 424 -7.94 19.11 -20.41
C SER A 424 -7.05 18.04 -19.78
N VAL A 425 -7.51 16.79 -19.82
CA VAL A 425 -6.84 15.62 -19.22
C VAL A 425 -6.32 14.73 -20.34
N ARG A 426 -5.01 14.45 -20.33
CA ARG A 426 -4.37 13.61 -21.35
C ARG A 426 -4.78 12.15 -21.23
N PRO A 427 -4.75 11.36 -22.32
CA PRO A 427 -4.85 9.89 -22.25
C PRO A 427 -3.87 9.31 -21.24
N LEU A 428 -4.26 8.21 -20.57
CA LEU A 428 -3.38 7.41 -19.70
C LEU A 428 -2.47 8.27 -18.81
N SER A 429 -3.08 9.15 -18.00
CA SER A 429 -2.35 10.16 -17.23
C SER A 429 -3.00 10.42 -15.87
N LEU A 430 -2.19 10.97 -14.97
CA LEU A 430 -2.66 11.66 -13.77
C LEU A 430 -2.55 13.16 -14.00
N THR A 431 -3.66 13.89 -13.84
CA THR A 431 -3.67 15.36 -13.83
C THR A 431 -4.04 15.85 -12.44
N VAL A 432 -3.15 16.67 -11.85
CA VAL A 432 -3.37 17.34 -10.57
C VAL A 432 -3.64 18.81 -10.83
N ALA A 433 -4.79 19.32 -10.41
CA ALA A 433 -5.16 20.72 -10.55
C ALA A 433 -5.42 21.35 -9.19
N GLU A 434 -4.65 22.40 -8.85
CA GLU A 434 -4.83 23.18 -7.62
C GLU A 434 -5.58 24.47 -7.96
N LEU A 435 -6.78 24.61 -7.40
CA LEU A 435 -7.71 25.70 -7.65
C LEU A 435 -7.66 26.67 -6.47
N PRO A 436 -7.12 27.88 -6.63
CA PRO A 436 -7.12 28.88 -5.57
C PRO A 436 -8.53 29.44 -5.35
N ASP A 437 -8.87 29.72 -4.09
CA ASP A 437 -10.18 30.25 -3.68
C ASP A 437 -10.46 31.65 -4.24
N ASP A 438 -9.42 32.42 -4.57
CA ASP A 438 -9.51 33.78 -5.11
C ASP A 438 -9.97 33.84 -6.58
N GLY A 439 -10.23 32.68 -7.20
CA GLY A 439 -10.64 32.58 -8.60
C GLY A 439 -9.49 32.65 -9.61
N GLY A 440 -8.24 32.69 -9.14
CA GLY A 440 -7.04 32.63 -9.98
C GLY A 440 -6.99 31.41 -10.90
N ALA A 441 -6.08 31.45 -11.87
CA ALA A 441 -5.93 30.34 -12.81
C ALA A 441 -5.52 29.03 -12.08
N PRO A 442 -6.08 27.88 -12.47
CA PRO A 442 -5.64 26.58 -11.95
C PRO A 442 -4.14 26.37 -12.15
N ILE A 443 -3.44 25.87 -11.12
CA ILE A 443 -2.09 25.35 -11.27
C ILE A 443 -2.21 23.87 -11.62
N VAL A 444 -1.81 23.50 -12.84
CA VAL A 444 -2.01 22.13 -13.37
C VAL A 444 -0.67 21.44 -13.53
N THR A 445 -0.55 20.24 -12.95
CA THR A 445 0.57 19.31 -13.14
C THR A 445 0.04 18.05 -13.80
N THR A 446 0.60 17.68 -14.95
CA THR A 446 0.27 16.42 -15.64
C THR A 446 1.43 15.46 -15.53
N TYR A 447 1.12 14.19 -15.26
CA TYR A 447 2.06 13.09 -15.23
C TYR A 447 1.57 11.99 -16.17
N ASP A 448 2.37 11.67 -17.18
CA ASP A 448 2.14 10.59 -18.15
C ASP A 448 3.46 9.84 -18.43
N ALA A 449 3.37 8.67 -19.07
CA ALA A 449 4.53 7.79 -19.31
C ALA A 449 5.63 8.42 -20.19
N THR A 450 5.34 9.51 -20.91
CA THR A 450 6.26 10.18 -21.83
C THR A 450 6.96 11.39 -21.18
N MET A 451 6.52 11.80 -20.00
CA MET A 451 7.02 12.98 -19.32
C MET A 451 8.18 12.64 -18.37
N PRO A 452 9.11 13.60 -18.14
CA PRO A 452 10.04 13.51 -17.03
C PRO A 452 9.26 13.51 -15.70
N ALA A 453 9.93 13.11 -14.61
CA ALA A 453 9.36 13.16 -13.28
C ALA A 453 8.66 14.51 -13.00
N PRO A 454 7.42 14.51 -12.47
CA PRO A 454 6.69 15.74 -12.20
C PRO A 454 7.43 16.54 -11.12
N GLN A 455 7.64 17.83 -11.37
CA GLN A 455 8.29 18.74 -10.40
C GLN A 455 7.37 19.01 -9.22
#